data_AF-A0A836GNJ2-F1
#
_entry.id   AF-A0A836GNJ2-F1
#
_cell.length_a   1.000
_cell.length_b   1.000
_cell.length_c   1.000
_cell.angle_alpha   90.00
_cell.angle_beta   90.00
_cell.angle_gamma   90.00
#
_symmetry.space_group_name_H-M   'P 1'
#
loop_
_entity.id
_entity.type
_entity.pdbx_description
1 polymer ?
#
loop_
_entity_poly.entity_id
_entity_poly.type
_entity_poly.pdbx_seq_one_letter_code
_entity_poly.pdbx_strand_id
1 'polypeptide(L)'
;MHMHAVFLLSVVAGLSIVSPGRGARKCFLTDSHPAVPMGLELCYMHSHKACCLPGFDKDIRGVYSALVPNGQGCMPGSHRIYSSLYALREYLCLPCDPQEALYRFESVQGDMKDGGLVPPSANSAAGEQTWRICRSFLYGKAGTQKGLWGRSGSRYDECGIIINSCLSTPVFNVSTGSFESPSSSCKASSELTIPSITFRDSPDPALEMLSRVPQSMPQIQIVIVDDSDPNYDYDKTPCFGRDAAATSVSAALSCLLTALALSQLLSL
;
A
#
# COMPACT_ATOMS: atom_id res chain seq x y z
N MET A 1 32.68 -18.46 -52.26
CA MET A 1 31.71 -17.56 -52.92
C MET A 1 30.36 -17.84 -52.28
N HIS A 2 29.80 -16.84 -51.61
CA HIS A 2 28.37 -16.59 -51.28
C HIS A 2 27.52 -17.75 -50.70
N MET A 3 26.58 -17.58 -49.78
CA MET A 3 25.90 -16.41 -49.24
C MET A 3 25.10 -16.87 -48.01
N HIS A 4 24.92 -15.98 -47.05
CA HIS A 4 23.91 -16.06 -46.00
C HIS A 4 22.50 -16.28 -46.56
N ALA A 5 21.68 -17.07 -45.86
CA ALA A 5 20.23 -16.87 -45.88
C ALA A 5 19.53 -17.49 -44.64
N VAL A 6 19.01 -16.59 -43.79
CA VAL A 6 17.65 -16.63 -43.19
C VAL A 6 17.39 -17.78 -42.20
N PHE A 7 17.52 -17.63 -40.87
CA PHE A 7 16.74 -16.77 -39.95
C PHE A 7 15.22 -17.02 -40.03
N LEU A 8 14.69 -17.95 -39.23
CA LEU A 8 13.28 -18.05 -38.80
C LEU A 8 13.27 -18.87 -37.49
N LEU A 9 13.31 -18.21 -36.33
CA LEU A 9 12.14 -17.93 -35.49
C LEU A 9 11.51 -19.18 -34.88
N SER A 10 12.04 -19.60 -33.73
CA SER A 10 11.23 -20.25 -32.69
C SER A 10 11.76 -19.89 -31.30
N VAL A 11 11.89 -18.58 -31.04
CA VAL A 11 11.85 -18.11 -29.64
C VAL A 11 10.38 -18.19 -29.24
N VAL A 12 9.96 -19.36 -28.78
CA VAL A 12 8.76 -19.47 -27.94
C VAL A 12 9.16 -18.82 -26.64
N ALA A 13 9.12 -17.49 -26.62
CA ALA A 13 9.07 -16.73 -25.40
C ALA A 13 7.80 -17.23 -24.70
N GLY A 14 8.01 -18.05 -23.66
CA GLY A 14 7.00 -18.34 -22.67
C GLY A 14 6.61 -17.02 -22.01
N LEU A 15 5.74 -16.27 -22.68
CA LEU A 15 4.79 -15.37 -22.06
C LEU A 15 3.94 -16.29 -21.18
N SER A 16 4.48 -16.59 -20.00
CA SER A 16 3.69 -16.92 -18.84
C SER A 16 2.86 -15.67 -18.60
N ILE A 17 1.71 -15.60 -19.27
CA ILE A 17 0.61 -14.78 -18.83
C ILE A 17 0.33 -15.32 -17.44
N VAL A 18 0.93 -14.68 -16.43
CA VAL A 18 0.42 -14.74 -15.07
C VAL A 18 -0.99 -14.21 -15.21
N SER A 19 -1.93 -15.14 -15.41
CA SER A 19 -3.33 -14.87 -15.22
C SER A 19 -3.45 -14.60 -13.73
N PRO A 20 -3.81 -13.38 -13.28
CA PRO A 20 -4.07 -13.17 -11.88
C PRO A 20 -5.22 -14.10 -11.55
N GLY A 21 -4.96 -15.02 -10.62
CA GLY A 21 -5.98 -15.91 -10.11
C GLY A 21 -7.16 -15.10 -9.58
N ARG A 22 -8.34 -15.42 -10.11
CA ARG A 22 -9.57 -15.63 -9.35
C ARG A 22 -10.20 -14.38 -8.70
N GLY A 23 -11.02 -13.72 -9.52
CA GLY A 23 -12.10 -12.82 -9.12
C GLY A 23 -11.70 -11.37 -9.19
N ALA A 24 -12.14 -10.66 -10.22
CA ALA A 24 -12.21 -9.20 -10.17
C ALA A 24 -13.19 -8.84 -9.05
N ARG A 25 -12.68 -8.71 -7.84
CA ARG A 25 -13.46 -8.31 -6.68
C ARG A 25 -13.97 -6.91 -6.99
N LYS A 26 -15.28 -6.72 -6.86
CA LYS A 26 -15.94 -5.43 -7.05
C LYS A 26 -15.32 -4.39 -6.12
N CYS A 27 -15.28 -3.15 -6.54
CA CYS A 27 -14.85 -2.03 -5.70
C CYS A 27 -15.77 -1.91 -4.49
N PHE A 28 -15.20 -1.66 -3.31
CA PHE A 28 -16.01 -1.57 -2.08
C PHE A 28 -17.10 -0.51 -2.16
N LEU A 29 -16.77 0.70 -2.63
CA LEU A 29 -17.70 1.83 -2.69
C LEU A 29 -18.88 1.65 -3.65
N THR A 30 -18.61 1.09 -4.83
CA THR A 30 -19.56 1.11 -5.95
C THR A 30 -20.23 -0.23 -6.19
N ASP A 31 -19.80 -1.29 -5.46
CA ASP A 31 -20.17 -2.69 -5.71
C ASP A 31 -20.08 -3.06 -7.21
N SER A 32 -19.16 -2.42 -7.92
CA SER A 32 -19.01 -2.49 -9.37
C SER A 32 -17.55 -2.73 -9.73
N HIS A 33 -17.31 -3.13 -10.98
CA HIS A 33 -15.94 -3.22 -11.47
C HIS A 33 -15.34 -1.82 -11.61
N PRO A 34 -14.01 -1.66 -11.41
CA PRO A 34 -13.35 -0.39 -11.63
C PRO A 34 -13.57 0.10 -13.06
N ALA A 35 -13.97 1.36 -13.21
CA ALA A 35 -14.34 1.97 -14.49
C ALA A 35 -13.58 3.28 -14.71
N VAL A 36 -13.66 3.84 -15.91
CA VAL A 36 -13.08 5.16 -16.20
C VAL A 36 -13.89 6.23 -15.45
N PRO A 37 -13.29 6.96 -14.48
CA PRO A 37 -14.00 7.99 -13.73
C PRO A 37 -14.20 9.27 -14.56
N MET A 38 -15.26 10.03 -14.28
CA MET A 38 -15.49 11.35 -14.86
C MET A 38 -14.69 12.44 -14.12
N GLY A 39 -13.36 12.34 -14.19
CA GLY A 39 -12.44 13.32 -13.59
C GLY A 39 -12.11 13.04 -12.12
N LEU A 40 -10.85 12.74 -11.84
CA LEU A 40 -10.28 12.70 -10.49
C LEU A 40 -9.22 13.81 -10.41
N GLU A 41 -9.27 14.62 -9.36
CA GLU A 41 -8.35 15.75 -9.18
C GLU A 41 -7.17 15.36 -8.29
N LEU A 42 -7.43 14.87 -7.06
CA LEU A 42 -6.35 14.46 -6.17
C LEU A 42 -5.80 13.09 -6.57
N CYS A 43 -6.71 12.13 -6.77
CA CYS A 43 -6.41 10.76 -7.13
C CYS A 43 -6.27 10.56 -8.66
N TYR A 44 -5.71 11.56 -9.36
CA TYR A 44 -5.58 11.54 -10.83
C TYR A 44 -4.75 10.37 -11.36
N MET A 45 -3.91 9.74 -10.53
CA MET A 45 -3.15 8.54 -10.91
C MET A 45 -4.05 7.36 -11.30
N HIS A 46 -5.32 7.37 -10.87
CA HIS A 46 -6.33 6.38 -11.23
C HIS A 46 -7.33 6.88 -12.29
N SER A 47 -7.05 7.99 -12.97
CA SER A 47 -7.96 8.61 -13.95
C SER A 47 -8.31 7.73 -15.16
N HIS A 48 -7.52 6.70 -15.46
CA HIS A 48 -7.81 5.76 -16.53
C HIS A 48 -8.68 4.58 -16.09
N LYS A 49 -8.71 4.29 -14.78
CA LYS A 49 -9.48 3.19 -14.20
C LYS A 49 -9.47 3.35 -12.68
N ALA A 50 -10.63 3.52 -12.06
CA ALA A 50 -10.75 3.77 -10.63
C ALA A 50 -11.90 3.00 -9.99
N CYS A 51 -11.78 2.77 -8.68
CA CYS A 51 -12.83 2.22 -7.84
C CYS A 51 -13.75 3.26 -7.20
N CYS A 52 -13.35 4.53 -7.23
CA CYS A 52 -14.08 5.63 -6.61
C CYS A 52 -14.75 6.53 -7.66
N LEU A 53 -15.75 7.28 -7.18
CA LEU A 53 -16.43 8.32 -7.96
C LEU A 53 -15.79 9.70 -7.68
N PRO A 54 -15.94 10.68 -8.59
CA PRO A 54 -15.40 12.03 -8.39
C PRO A 54 -15.83 12.72 -7.08
N GLY A 55 -17.07 12.47 -6.64
CA GLY A 55 -17.55 12.97 -5.34
C GLY A 55 -16.72 12.45 -4.16
N PHE A 56 -16.25 11.20 -4.24
CA PHE A 56 -15.43 10.61 -3.20
C PHE A 56 -13.98 11.10 -3.25
N ASP A 57 -13.43 11.34 -4.44
CA ASP A 57 -12.13 12.03 -4.60
C ASP A 57 -12.15 13.43 -3.97
N LYS A 58 -13.28 14.15 -4.06
CA LYS A 58 -13.46 15.44 -3.39
C LYS A 58 -13.37 15.30 -1.86
N ASP A 59 -13.96 14.26 -1.29
CA ASP A 59 -13.89 14.01 0.16
C ASP A 59 -12.47 13.63 0.60
N ILE A 60 -11.81 12.74 -0.17
CA ILE A 60 -10.39 12.39 0.03
C ILE A 60 -9.52 13.66 -0.05
N ARG A 61 -9.77 14.53 -1.02
CA ARG A 61 -9.07 15.82 -1.14
C ARG A 61 -9.29 16.72 0.05
N GLY A 62 -10.50 16.76 0.62
CA GLY A 62 -10.78 17.48 1.85
C GLY A 62 -9.93 16.97 3.01
N VAL A 63 -9.89 15.64 3.19
CA VAL A 63 -9.05 14.98 4.21
C VAL A 63 -7.57 15.29 4.00
N TYR A 64 -7.06 15.05 2.80
CA TYR A 64 -5.66 15.32 2.45
C TYR A 64 -5.27 16.78 2.70
N SER A 65 -6.11 17.73 2.27
CA SER A 65 -5.84 19.17 2.45
C SER A 65 -5.86 19.60 3.92
N ALA A 66 -6.58 18.88 4.79
CA ALA A 66 -6.58 19.12 6.23
C ALA A 66 -5.32 18.56 6.92
N LEU A 67 -4.68 17.53 6.34
CA LEU A 67 -3.44 16.94 6.85
C LEU A 67 -2.20 17.74 6.44
N VAL A 68 -2.24 18.39 5.28
CA VAL A 68 -1.08 19.09 4.72
C VAL A 68 -1.01 20.52 5.26
N PRO A 69 0.09 20.93 5.92
CA PRO A 69 0.21 22.28 6.46
C PRO A 69 0.37 23.33 5.35
N ASN A 70 -0.30 24.48 5.51
CA ASN A 70 -0.30 25.59 4.54
C ASN A 70 0.78 26.68 4.83
N GLY A 71 1.92 26.31 5.44
CA GLY A 71 2.97 27.27 5.83
C GLY A 71 3.95 27.66 4.71
N GLN A 72 4.69 28.78 4.86
CA GLN A 72 5.64 29.31 3.85
C GLN A 72 6.76 28.33 3.43
N GLY A 73 7.14 27.36 4.26
CA GLY A 73 8.10 26.29 3.91
C GLY A 73 7.46 25.05 3.27
N CYS A 74 6.13 25.02 3.21
CA CYS A 74 5.29 23.90 2.77
C CYS A 74 4.37 24.34 1.60
N MET A 75 4.77 25.36 0.85
CA MET A 75 3.96 25.90 -0.24
C MET A 75 3.83 24.91 -1.42
N PRO A 76 2.64 24.78 -2.03
CA PRO A 76 2.44 24.02 -3.25
C PRO A 76 3.51 24.37 -4.30
N GLY A 77 4.22 23.39 -4.84
CA GLY A 77 5.31 23.61 -5.80
C GLY A 77 6.71 23.17 -5.34
N SER A 78 6.93 22.92 -4.05
CA SER A 78 8.25 22.46 -3.56
C SER A 78 8.46 20.97 -3.84
N HIS A 79 9.62 20.60 -4.41
CA HIS A 79 9.97 19.20 -4.71
C HIS A 79 9.92 18.29 -3.47
N ARG A 80 10.24 18.81 -2.27
CA ARG A 80 10.24 18.02 -1.02
C ARG A 80 8.83 17.64 -0.57
N ILE A 81 7.87 18.56 -0.72
CA ILE A 81 6.44 18.32 -0.46
C ILE A 81 5.91 17.22 -1.38
N TYR A 82 6.28 17.28 -2.66
CA TYR A 82 5.76 16.35 -3.65
C TYR A 82 6.17 14.91 -3.37
N SER A 83 7.40 14.63 -2.93
CA SER A 83 7.86 13.25 -2.70
C SER A 83 7.28 12.63 -1.44
N SER A 84 7.22 13.37 -0.33
CA SER A 84 6.80 12.81 0.96
C SER A 84 5.28 12.72 1.08
N LEU A 85 4.55 13.66 0.49
CA LEU A 85 3.10 13.60 0.44
C LEU A 85 2.58 12.66 -0.66
N TYR A 86 3.44 12.19 -1.57
CA TYR A 86 3.04 11.24 -2.59
C TYR A 86 2.52 9.94 -1.96
N ALA A 87 3.30 9.34 -1.05
CA ALA A 87 2.91 8.10 -0.38
C ALA A 87 1.64 8.30 0.47
N LEU A 88 1.53 9.41 1.20
CA LEU A 88 0.32 9.73 1.96
C LEU A 88 -0.91 9.87 1.04
N ARG A 89 -0.73 10.52 -0.11
CA ARG A 89 -1.78 10.64 -1.12
C ARG A 89 -2.15 9.29 -1.71
N GLU A 90 -1.17 8.45 -2.05
CA GLU A 90 -1.45 7.09 -2.55
C GLU A 90 -2.26 6.28 -1.54
N TYR A 91 -1.89 6.34 -0.26
CA TYR A 91 -2.66 5.69 0.81
C TYR A 91 -4.09 6.22 0.91
N LEU A 92 -4.29 7.53 0.91
CA LEU A 92 -5.62 8.14 0.96
C LEU A 92 -6.45 7.89 -0.31
N CYS A 93 -5.77 7.64 -1.44
CA CYS A 93 -6.36 7.28 -2.72
C CYS A 93 -6.55 5.78 -2.91
N LEU A 94 -6.18 4.92 -1.95
CA LEU A 94 -6.47 3.48 -1.97
C LEU A 94 -7.95 3.14 -2.31
N PRO A 95 -8.96 3.86 -1.78
CA PRO A 95 -10.35 3.80 -2.26
C PRO A 95 -10.58 3.86 -3.77
N CYS A 96 -9.72 4.60 -4.46
CA CYS A 96 -9.78 4.86 -5.88
C CYS A 96 -8.93 3.88 -6.67
N ASP A 97 -8.03 3.13 -6.03
CA ASP A 97 -7.16 2.16 -6.69
C ASP A 97 -8.01 1.10 -7.41
N PRO A 98 -7.83 0.87 -8.73
CA PRO A 98 -8.55 -0.19 -9.44
C PRO A 98 -8.25 -1.61 -8.94
N GLN A 99 -7.19 -1.79 -8.15
CA GLN A 99 -6.81 -3.03 -7.50
C GLN A 99 -7.19 -3.09 -6.01
N GLU A 100 -7.86 -2.06 -5.47
CA GLU A 100 -8.29 -1.97 -4.06
C GLU A 100 -8.86 -3.28 -3.53
N ALA A 101 -9.71 -3.92 -4.33
CA ALA A 101 -10.41 -5.12 -3.93
C ALA A 101 -9.50 -6.36 -3.77
N LEU A 102 -8.30 -6.34 -4.36
CA LEU A 102 -7.28 -7.38 -4.16
C LEU A 102 -6.60 -7.24 -2.79
N TYR A 103 -6.50 -6.03 -2.26
CA TYR A 103 -5.82 -5.78 -0.98
C TYR A 103 -6.76 -5.91 0.22
N ARG A 104 -8.06 -6.16 -0.01
CA ARG A 104 -9.08 -6.22 1.03
C ARG A 104 -9.65 -7.61 1.27
N PHE A 105 -10.14 -7.83 2.48
CA PHE A 105 -10.89 -9.03 2.87
C PHE A 105 -11.94 -8.69 3.94
N GLU A 106 -12.90 -9.58 4.15
CA GLU A 106 -13.91 -9.42 5.20
C GLU A 106 -13.35 -9.85 6.56
N SER A 107 -13.42 -8.96 7.55
CA SER A 107 -12.77 -9.13 8.85
C SER A 107 -13.26 -10.36 9.62
N VAL A 108 -14.56 -10.70 9.50
CA VAL A 108 -15.14 -11.90 10.12
C VAL A 108 -14.67 -13.21 9.48
N GLN A 109 -14.15 -13.16 8.25
CA GLN A 109 -13.60 -14.34 7.57
C GLN A 109 -12.08 -14.46 7.78
N GLY A 110 -11.42 -13.34 8.07
CA GLY A 110 -9.96 -13.26 7.98
C GLY A 110 -9.47 -13.40 6.54
N ASP A 111 -8.16 -13.55 6.36
CA ASP A 111 -7.55 -13.71 5.04
C ASP A 111 -6.75 -15.02 4.89
N MET A 112 -6.69 -15.85 5.95
CA MET A 112 -5.99 -17.15 5.92
C MET A 112 -6.49 -18.10 4.82
N LYS A 113 -7.79 -18.03 4.47
CA LYS A 113 -8.37 -18.84 3.40
C LYS A 113 -7.68 -18.63 2.06
N ASP A 114 -7.21 -17.41 1.83
CA ASP A 114 -6.53 -17.02 0.59
C ASP A 114 -4.99 -17.10 0.75
N GLY A 115 -4.47 -17.68 1.84
CA GLY A 115 -3.03 -17.78 2.11
C GLY A 115 -2.45 -16.62 2.92
N GLY A 116 -3.31 -15.77 3.49
CA GLY A 116 -2.89 -14.64 4.32
C GLY A 116 -2.60 -15.02 5.77
N LEU A 117 -2.29 -14.01 6.59
CA LEU A 117 -1.77 -14.16 7.96
C LEU A 117 -2.75 -13.70 9.05
N VAL A 118 -3.93 -13.23 8.66
CA VAL A 118 -4.92 -12.61 9.53
C VAL A 118 -6.05 -13.60 9.81
N PRO A 119 -6.18 -14.09 11.06
CA PRO A 119 -7.27 -14.99 11.41
C PRO A 119 -8.63 -14.26 11.39
N PRO A 120 -9.74 -15.02 11.26
CA PRO A 120 -11.07 -14.49 11.49
C PRO A 120 -11.15 -13.77 12.83
N SER A 121 -11.69 -12.55 12.82
CA SER A 121 -11.97 -11.86 14.08
C SER A 121 -13.43 -12.07 14.49
N ALA A 122 -13.62 -12.80 15.58
CA ALA A 122 -14.95 -13.11 16.12
C ALA A 122 -15.71 -11.88 16.65
N ASN A 123 -15.01 -10.76 16.87
CA ASN A 123 -15.59 -9.51 17.36
C ASN A 123 -15.99 -8.54 16.23
N SER A 124 -15.67 -8.86 14.98
CA SER A 124 -16.11 -8.07 13.83
C SER A 124 -17.55 -8.35 13.47
N ALA A 125 -18.22 -7.35 12.89
CA ALA A 125 -19.52 -7.52 12.26
C ALA A 125 -19.37 -7.98 10.80
N ALA A 126 -20.36 -8.73 10.30
CA ALA A 126 -20.44 -9.08 8.88
C ALA A 126 -20.46 -7.82 8.01
N GLY A 127 -19.71 -7.82 6.92
CA GLY A 127 -19.52 -6.67 6.03
C GLY A 127 -18.36 -5.74 6.41
N GLU A 128 -17.82 -5.82 7.63
CA GLU A 128 -16.58 -5.10 7.97
C GLU A 128 -15.43 -5.56 7.08
N GLN A 129 -14.67 -4.61 6.55
CA GLN A 129 -13.54 -4.87 5.65
C GLN A 129 -12.23 -4.47 6.31
N THR A 130 -11.19 -5.24 6.01
CA THR A 130 -9.81 -4.92 6.36
C THR A 130 -8.95 -4.79 5.10
N TRP A 131 -8.12 -3.75 5.03
CA TRP A 131 -7.07 -3.58 4.03
C TRP A 131 -5.72 -4.09 4.53
N ARG A 132 -5.04 -4.83 3.68
CA ARG A 132 -3.64 -5.21 3.83
C ARG A 132 -2.74 -4.09 3.33
N ILE A 133 -1.94 -3.55 4.24
CA ILE A 133 -0.90 -2.58 3.92
C ILE A 133 0.45 -3.27 4.08
N CYS A 134 1.29 -3.21 3.05
CA CYS A 134 2.61 -3.83 3.10
C CYS A 134 3.48 -3.12 4.15
N ARG A 135 4.26 -3.90 4.90
CA ARG A 135 5.25 -3.37 5.84
C ARG A 135 6.25 -2.44 5.13
N SER A 136 6.75 -2.84 3.96
CA SER A 136 7.71 -2.02 3.21
C SER A 136 7.18 -0.62 2.84
N PHE A 137 5.87 -0.46 2.66
CA PHE A 137 5.24 0.84 2.44
C PHE A 137 5.39 1.76 3.66
N LEU A 138 5.16 1.24 4.86
CA LEU A 138 5.18 2.01 6.11
C LEU A 138 6.58 2.27 6.65
N TYR A 139 7.43 1.25 6.72
CA TYR A 139 8.76 1.33 7.36
C TYR A 139 9.88 1.53 6.33
N GLY A 140 9.57 1.34 5.05
CA GLY A 140 10.57 1.25 3.99
C GLY A 140 11.13 -0.16 3.90
N LYS A 141 11.70 -0.47 2.74
CA LYS A 141 12.46 -1.71 2.55
C LYS A 141 13.56 -1.85 3.60
N ALA A 142 13.86 -3.10 3.97
CA ALA A 142 15.00 -3.43 4.80
C ALA A 142 16.27 -2.71 4.29
N GLY A 143 16.85 -1.87 5.14
CA GLY A 143 18.06 -1.09 4.83
C GLY A 143 17.84 0.29 4.18
N THR A 144 16.61 0.67 3.79
CA THR A 144 16.37 2.01 3.19
C THR A 144 15.84 3.03 4.21
N GLN A 145 15.03 2.60 5.18
CA GLN A 145 14.33 3.47 6.15
C GLN A 145 13.45 4.56 5.50
N LYS A 146 13.03 4.37 4.25
CA LYS A 146 12.29 5.35 3.43
C LYS A 146 10.81 4.98 3.23
N GLY A 147 10.14 4.48 4.27
CA GLY A 147 8.70 4.25 4.24
C GLY A 147 7.90 5.55 4.35
N LEU A 148 6.58 5.43 4.40
CA LEU A 148 5.61 6.54 4.49
C LEU A 148 6.03 7.62 5.49
N TRP A 149 6.45 7.21 6.69
CA TRP A 149 6.84 8.15 7.74
C TRP A 149 8.32 8.48 7.78
N GLY A 150 9.20 7.82 7.01
CA GLY A 150 10.65 7.98 7.13
C GLY A 150 11.24 7.40 8.43
N ARG A 151 12.57 7.22 8.46
CA ARG A 151 13.34 6.61 9.58
C ARG A 151 12.68 5.38 10.19
N SER A 152 12.40 4.37 9.37
CA SER A 152 11.72 3.14 9.82
C SER A 152 10.37 3.40 10.49
N GLY A 153 9.62 4.38 9.99
CA GLY A 153 8.28 4.67 10.50
C GLY A 153 8.25 5.57 11.75
N SER A 154 9.41 5.95 12.28
CA SER A 154 9.51 6.62 13.58
C SER A 154 9.49 8.15 13.51
N ARG A 155 9.69 8.74 12.32
CA ARG A 155 9.94 10.18 12.20
C ARG A 155 9.71 10.75 10.81
N TYR A 156 8.69 11.60 10.66
CA TYR A 156 8.40 12.34 9.44
C TYR A 156 9.17 13.67 9.39
N ASP A 157 10.28 13.67 8.64
CA ASP A 157 11.29 14.75 8.58
C ASP A 157 11.07 15.81 7.49
N GLU A 158 9.89 15.81 6.87
CA GLU A 158 9.57 16.61 5.69
C GLU A 158 8.79 17.86 6.09
N CYS A 159 7.81 18.29 5.29
CA CYS A 159 7.00 19.48 5.57
C CYS A 159 6.07 19.36 6.80
N GLY A 160 6.17 18.28 7.58
CA GLY A 160 5.23 17.98 8.66
C GLY A 160 3.85 17.58 8.12
N ILE A 161 3.03 16.99 8.99
CA ILE A 161 1.60 16.74 8.72
C ILE A 161 0.81 17.01 10.00
N ILE A 162 -0.44 17.42 9.83
CA ILE A 162 -1.39 17.59 10.92
C ILE A 162 -2.06 16.23 11.12
N ILE A 163 -1.86 15.59 12.27
CA ILE A 163 -2.52 14.33 12.63
C ILE A 163 -3.46 14.54 13.80
N ASN A 164 -4.41 13.61 13.98
CA ASN A 164 -5.28 13.65 15.14
C ASN A 164 -4.51 13.28 16.42
N SER A 165 -4.87 13.94 17.52
CA SER A 165 -4.40 13.57 18.86
C SER A 165 -4.93 12.20 19.31
N CYS A 166 -5.90 11.64 18.60
CA CYS A 166 -6.51 10.33 18.88
C CYS A 166 -6.61 9.40 17.67
N LEU A 167 -6.83 8.13 17.96
CA LEU A 167 -7.08 7.08 16.98
C LEU A 167 -8.30 7.41 16.12
N SER A 168 -8.08 7.56 14.82
CA SER A 168 -9.11 7.95 13.82
C SER A 168 -9.47 6.79 12.89
N THR A 169 -8.56 5.84 12.71
CA THR A 169 -8.71 4.68 11.83
C THR A 169 -8.57 3.41 12.64
N PRO A 170 -9.50 2.45 12.55
CA PRO A 170 -9.40 1.20 13.28
C PRO A 170 -8.22 0.35 12.79
N VAL A 171 -7.51 -0.26 13.73
CA VAL A 171 -6.32 -1.09 13.46
C VAL A 171 -6.55 -2.50 13.97
N PHE A 172 -6.19 -3.51 13.17
CA PHE A 172 -6.15 -4.88 13.62
C PHE A 172 -4.82 -5.18 14.33
N ASN A 173 -4.90 -5.58 15.59
CA ASN A 173 -3.77 -6.06 16.36
C ASN A 173 -3.61 -7.56 16.15
N VAL A 174 -2.62 -7.95 15.33
CA VAL A 174 -2.34 -9.36 15.01
C VAL A 174 -1.95 -10.17 16.25
N SER A 175 -1.31 -9.54 17.25
CA SER A 175 -0.83 -10.22 18.46
C SER A 175 -1.98 -10.64 19.37
N THR A 176 -3.00 -9.79 19.49
CA THR A 176 -4.17 -10.05 20.34
C THR A 176 -5.36 -10.60 19.55
N GLY A 177 -5.31 -10.60 18.22
CA GLY A 177 -6.42 -10.96 17.35
C GLY A 177 -7.63 -10.03 17.49
N SER A 178 -7.41 -8.80 17.99
CA SER A 178 -8.48 -7.85 18.31
C SER A 178 -8.32 -6.54 17.55
N PHE A 179 -9.42 -5.81 17.38
CA PHE A 179 -9.39 -4.47 16.80
C PHE A 179 -9.29 -3.41 17.89
N GLU A 180 -8.52 -2.38 17.58
CA GLU A 180 -8.49 -1.14 18.33
C GLU A 180 -9.44 -0.16 17.62
N SER A 181 -10.54 0.19 18.30
CA SER A 181 -11.59 1.05 17.74
C SER A 181 -11.24 2.54 17.85
N PRO A 182 -11.68 3.39 16.90
CA PRO A 182 -11.47 4.84 16.98
C PRO A 182 -11.99 5.44 18.29
N SER A 183 -11.33 6.50 18.74
CA SER A 183 -11.68 7.15 20.01
C SER A 183 -13.04 7.86 19.90
N SER A 184 -14.09 7.26 20.48
CA SER A 184 -15.49 7.73 20.38
C SER A 184 -15.76 9.12 20.97
N SER A 185 -14.90 9.59 21.88
CA SER A 185 -15.04 10.87 22.59
C SER A 185 -14.03 11.93 22.16
N CYS A 186 -13.12 11.62 21.24
CA CYS A 186 -12.03 12.52 20.93
C CYS A 186 -12.45 13.63 19.98
N LYS A 187 -12.26 14.88 20.41
CA LYS A 187 -12.32 16.04 19.51
C LYS A 187 -10.94 16.20 18.88
N ALA A 188 -10.88 16.05 17.56
CA ALA A 188 -9.66 16.30 16.81
C ALA A 188 -9.14 17.72 17.14
N SER A 189 -7.95 17.80 17.73
CA SER A 189 -7.26 19.07 17.92
C SER A 189 -6.62 19.45 16.59
N SER A 190 -6.99 20.59 16.04
CA SER A 190 -6.34 21.20 14.87
C SER A 190 -5.04 21.93 15.25
N GLU A 191 -4.29 21.39 16.22
CA GLU A 191 -2.98 21.91 16.55
C GLU A 191 -1.98 21.48 15.46
N LEU A 192 -1.37 22.48 14.84
CA LEU A 192 -0.28 22.36 13.89
C LEU A 192 0.80 21.44 14.47
N THR A 193 0.86 20.20 14.03
CA THR A 193 1.90 19.28 14.48
C THR A 193 3.18 19.49 13.66
N ILE A 194 4.00 20.37 14.24
CA ILE A 194 5.47 20.57 14.24
C ILE A 194 6.31 19.69 13.26
N PRO A 195 7.32 20.27 12.57
CA PRO A 195 8.29 19.51 11.78
C PRO A 195 8.99 18.45 12.66
N SER A 196 8.87 17.17 12.30
CA SER A 196 9.35 15.99 13.03
C SER A 196 8.55 15.58 14.28
N ILE A 197 7.62 14.63 14.09
CA ILE A 197 7.00 13.87 15.19
C ILE A 197 7.86 12.64 15.50
N THR A 198 8.03 12.29 16.78
CA THR A 198 8.68 11.03 17.19
C THR A 198 7.78 10.30 18.19
N PHE A 199 7.37 9.08 17.89
CA PHE A 199 6.58 8.22 18.79
C PHE A 199 7.50 7.21 19.49
N ARG A 200 8.49 7.70 20.24
CA ARG A 200 9.53 6.85 20.84
C ARG A 200 8.99 5.82 21.83
N ASP A 201 7.80 6.06 22.38
CA ASP A 201 7.18 5.21 23.40
C ASP A 201 6.15 4.21 22.84
N SER A 202 5.86 4.24 21.53
CA SER A 202 5.00 3.24 20.88
C SER A 202 5.82 2.01 20.46
N PRO A 203 5.31 0.78 20.69
CA PRO A 203 5.93 -0.43 20.15
C PRO A 203 5.91 -0.44 18.60
N ASP A 204 4.98 0.31 18.00
CA ASP A 204 4.86 0.46 16.55
C ASP A 204 4.54 1.92 16.17
N PRO A 205 5.56 2.79 16.03
CA PRO A 205 5.34 4.21 15.78
C PRO A 205 4.73 4.48 14.40
N ALA A 206 4.99 3.63 13.41
CA ALA A 206 4.51 3.84 12.04
C ALA A 206 3.00 3.57 11.95
N LEU A 207 2.57 2.48 12.60
CA LEU A 207 1.17 2.10 12.66
C LEU A 207 0.39 3.11 13.51
N GLU A 208 0.95 3.52 14.66
CA GLU A 208 0.37 4.57 15.51
C GLU A 208 0.10 5.85 14.71
N MET A 209 1.08 6.30 13.91
CA MET A 209 0.92 7.47 13.04
C MET A 209 -0.18 7.28 12.00
N LEU A 210 -0.19 6.15 11.29
CA LEU A 210 -1.19 5.86 10.26
C LEU A 210 -2.60 5.80 10.85
N SER A 211 -2.73 5.25 12.05
CA SER A 211 -4.00 5.13 12.77
C SER A 211 -4.62 6.48 13.15
N ARG A 212 -3.80 7.53 13.26
CA ARG A 212 -4.21 8.91 13.56
C ARG A 212 -4.54 9.73 12.30
N VAL A 213 -4.29 9.17 11.11
CA VAL A 213 -4.70 9.76 9.84
C VAL A 213 -6.17 9.42 9.59
N PRO A 214 -7.09 10.41 9.57
CA PRO A 214 -8.48 10.16 9.17
C PRO A 214 -8.58 9.56 7.77
N GLN A 215 -9.52 8.64 7.59
CA GLN A 215 -9.89 8.07 6.30
C GLN A 215 -11.24 8.62 5.83
N SER A 216 -11.45 8.69 4.52
CA SER A 216 -12.77 8.94 3.93
C SER A 216 -13.71 7.74 4.08
N MET A 217 -13.18 6.54 4.36
CA MET A 217 -13.94 5.35 4.75
C MET A 217 -13.61 4.92 6.18
N PRO A 218 -14.31 5.44 7.19
CA PRO A 218 -14.00 5.14 8.59
C PRO A 218 -14.31 3.68 9.00
N GLN A 219 -15.04 2.94 8.15
CA GLN A 219 -15.43 1.55 8.42
C GLN A 219 -14.37 0.53 7.96
N ILE A 220 -13.35 0.97 7.20
CA ILE A 220 -12.31 0.06 6.73
C ILE A 220 -11.18 0.03 7.74
N GLN A 221 -10.86 -1.18 8.18
CA GLN A 221 -9.79 -1.50 9.10
C GLN A 221 -8.48 -1.64 8.33
N ILE A 222 -7.35 -1.46 9.01
CA ILE A 222 -6.04 -1.72 8.43
C ILE A 222 -5.30 -2.81 9.20
N VAL A 223 -4.57 -3.63 8.45
CA VAL A 223 -3.62 -4.61 8.98
C VAL A 223 -2.29 -4.49 8.23
N ILE A 224 -1.20 -4.61 8.98
CA ILE A 224 0.14 -4.58 8.42
C ILE A 224 0.59 -6.01 8.17
N VAL A 225 1.02 -6.29 6.94
CA VAL A 225 1.56 -7.61 6.55
C VAL A 225 3.04 -7.48 6.23
N ASP A 226 3.84 -8.45 6.68
CA ASP A 226 5.26 -8.48 6.38
C ASP A 226 5.49 -9.02 4.96
N ASP A 227 5.61 -8.09 4.01
CA ASP A 227 5.89 -8.40 2.61
C ASP A 227 7.36 -8.77 2.34
N SER A 228 8.17 -8.93 3.39
CA SER A 228 9.51 -9.51 3.35
C SER A 228 9.60 -10.94 3.89
N ASP A 229 8.52 -11.48 4.48
CA ASP A 229 8.45 -12.87 4.94
C ASP A 229 8.53 -13.82 3.73
N PRO A 230 9.53 -14.72 3.66
CA PRO A 230 9.64 -15.68 2.57
C PRO A 230 8.46 -16.65 2.46
N ASN A 231 7.66 -16.79 3.51
CA ASN A 231 6.46 -17.64 3.53
C ASN A 231 5.20 -16.88 3.10
N TYR A 232 5.27 -15.56 2.90
CA TYR A 232 4.13 -14.75 2.46
C TYR A 232 3.91 -14.90 0.95
N ASP A 233 2.79 -15.50 0.57
CA ASP A 233 2.41 -15.70 -0.82
C ASP A 233 1.69 -14.45 -1.37
N TYR A 234 2.46 -13.47 -1.83
CA TYR A 234 1.92 -12.22 -2.37
C TYR A 234 1.01 -12.45 -3.59
N ASP A 235 1.27 -13.49 -4.38
CA ASP A 235 0.49 -13.75 -5.58
C ASP A 235 -0.95 -14.18 -5.22
N LYS A 236 -1.14 -14.77 -4.02
CA LYS A 236 -2.47 -15.09 -3.49
C LYS A 236 -3.04 -14.00 -2.60
N THR A 237 -2.23 -13.41 -1.73
CA THR A 237 -2.63 -12.32 -0.84
C THR A 237 -1.79 -11.08 -1.11
N PRO A 238 -2.18 -10.24 -2.07
CA PRO A 238 -1.46 -9.00 -2.30
C PRO A 238 -1.79 -7.98 -1.21
N CYS A 239 -0.84 -7.09 -0.94
CA CYS A 239 -0.99 -5.94 -0.06
C CYS A 239 -0.68 -4.65 -0.81
N PHE A 240 -1.27 -3.55 -0.35
CA PHE A 240 -1.05 -2.25 -0.94
C PHE A 240 0.33 -1.69 -0.61
N GLY A 241 0.96 -1.02 -1.58
CA GLY A 241 2.22 -0.31 -1.42
C GLY A 241 3.47 -1.19 -1.54
N ARG A 242 3.37 -2.39 -2.15
CA ARG A 242 4.54 -3.23 -2.42
C ARG A 242 5.49 -2.54 -3.39
N ASP A 243 6.76 -2.46 -2.99
CA ASP A 243 7.85 -2.08 -3.89
C ASP A 243 8.25 -3.28 -4.78
N ALA A 244 7.77 -3.30 -6.02
CA ALA A 244 7.99 -4.38 -6.99
C ALA A 244 9.46 -4.56 -7.41
N ALA A 245 10.38 -3.64 -7.06
CA ALA A 245 11.79 -3.76 -7.39
C ALA A 245 12.52 -4.90 -6.60
N ALA A 246 11.83 -5.56 -5.66
CA ALA A 246 12.42 -6.61 -4.82
C ALA A 246 12.47 -8.01 -5.47
N THR A 247 11.65 -8.33 -6.48
CA THR A 247 11.61 -9.68 -7.09
C THR A 247 12.62 -9.89 -8.21
N SER A 248 13.20 -8.82 -8.77
CA SER A 248 14.17 -8.94 -9.87
C SER A 248 15.56 -9.40 -9.42
N VAL A 249 15.92 -9.22 -8.14
CA VAL A 249 17.27 -9.58 -7.64
C VAL A 249 17.41 -11.10 -7.47
N SER A 250 16.36 -11.80 -7.02
CA SER A 250 16.39 -13.27 -6.88
C SER A 250 16.39 -13.97 -8.24
N ALA A 251 15.61 -13.46 -9.21
CA ALA A 251 15.61 -13.98 -10.58
C ALA A 251 16.94 -13.71 -11.32
N ALA A 252 17.55 -12.52 -11.12
CA ALA A 252 18.84 -12.19 -11.71
C ALA A 252 20.00 -13.03 -11.14
N LEU A 253 20.02 -13.30 -9.83
CA LEU A 253 21.02 -14.18 -9.22
C LEU A 253 20.87 -15.65 -9.69
N SER A 254 19.65 -16.14 -9.83
CA SER A 254 19.39 -17.51 -10.32
C SER A 254 19.79 -17.69 -11.80
N CYS A 255 19.56 -16.66 -12.64
CA CYS A 255 20.06 -16.63 -14.02
C CYS A 255 21.60 -16.54 -14.13
N LEU A 256 22.27 -15.82 -13.22
CA LEU A 256 23.74 -15.74 -13.22
C LEU A 256 24.39 -17.07 -12.82
N LEU A 257 23.84 -17.75 -11.81
CA LEU A 257 24.35 -19.03 -11.32
C LEU A 257 24.16 -20.16 -12.35
N THR A 258 23.07 -20.16 -13.09
CA THR A 258 22.84 -21.12 -14.18
C THR A 258 23.73 -20.86 -15.40
N ALA A 259 23.99 -19.59 -15.74
CA ALA A 259 24.92 -19.24 -16.82
C ALA A 259 26.38 -19.62 -16.50
N LEU A 260 26.81 -19.46 -15.25
CA LEU A 260 28.13 -19.88 -14.78
C LEU A 260 28.28 -21.40 -14.71
N ALA A 261 27.22 -22.13 -14.34
CA ALA A 261 27.22 -23.58 -14.35
C ALA A 261 27.29 -24.15 -15.78
N LEU A 262 26.57 -23.55 -16.74
CA LEU A 262 26.63 -23.98 -18.13
C LEU A 262 27.99 -23.71 -18.78
N SER A 263 28.64 -22.58 -18.49
CA SER A 263 29.94 -22.26 -19.08
C SER A 263 31.05 -23.20 -18.63
N GLN A 264 31.00 -23.71 -17.39
CA GLN A 264 31.94 -24.73 -16.88
C GLN A 264 31.69 -26.13 -17.47
N LEU A 265 30.45 -26.47 -17.82
CA LEU A 265 30.12 -27.74 -18.49
C LEU A 265 30.50 -27.76 -19.98
N LEU A 266 30.58 -26.59 -20.63
CA LEU A 266 30.97 -26.44 -22.04
C LEU A 266 32.48 -26.30 -22.25
N SER A 267 33.27 -26.25 -21.17
CA SER A 267 34.74 -26.13 -21.20
C SER A 267 35.50 -27.38 -20.71
N LEU A 268 34.79 -28.50 -20.57
CA LEU A 268 35.29 -29.87 -20.41
C LEU A 268 35.04 -30.66 -21.71
#